data_AF-X0W883-F1
#
_entry.id   AF-X0W883-F1
#
_cell.length_a   1.000
_cell.length_b   1.000
_cell.length_c   1.000
_cell.angle_alpha   90.00
_cell.angle_beta   90.00
_cell.angle_gamma   90.00
#
_symmetry.space_group_name_H-M   'P 1'
#
loop_
_entity.id
_entity.type
_entity.pdbx_description
1 polymer ?
#
loop_
_entity_poly.entity_id
_entity_poly.type
_entity_poly.pdbx_seq_one_letter_code
_entity_poly.pdbx_strand_id
1 'polypeptide(L)'
;MSLELQGQKRIPIYYHSGQKQMFFDSPAKGKVVAKGRRWGLTKGYANRSIEYLMDGISPGLWVDTVNSNIDRYIERYFYPVLKHLPQNRWKWRQQRKELEIFGHKLDIRSADRPELIEGFAYKFIMLNEAGIILRKEYLWHNTI
;
A
#
# COMPACT_ATOMS: atom_id res chain seq x y z
N MET A 1 -15.54 -1.48 11.42
CA MET A 1 -15.78 -0.14 11.96
C MET A 1 -15.62 0.81 10.78
N SER A 2 -16.73 1.31 10.27
CA SER A 2 -16.78 2.18 9.09
C SER A 2 -16.49 3.59 9.56
N LEU A 3 -15.39 4.20 9.15
CA LEU A 3 -15.11 5.60 9.44
C LEU A 3 -15.97 6.46 8.50
N GLU A 4 -16.87 7.25 9.06
CA GLU A 4 -17.61 8.28 8.33
C GLU A 4 -16.77 9.56 8.28
N LEU A 5 -16.22 9.86 7.11
CA LEU A 5 -15.70 11.17 6.77
C LEU A 5 -16.77 11.93 5.98
N GLN A 6 -17.10 13.13 6.47
CA GLN A 6 -18.13 14.05 6.02
C GLN A 6 -18.33 14.05 4.49
N GLY A 7 -19.50 13.63 4.03
CA GLY A 7 -19.98 13.85 2.65
C GLY A 7 -19.30 13.04 1.53
N GLN A 8 -18.32 12.18 1.81
CA GLN A 8 -17.73 11.31 0.80
C GLN A 8 -18.54 10.02 0.64
N LYS A 9 -18.81 9.63 -0.62
CA LYS A 9 -19.32 8.29 -0.96
C LYS A 9 -18.53 7.24 -0.19
N ARG A 10 -19.20 6.39 0.59
CA ARG A 10 -18.57 5.24 1.24
C ARG A 10 -17.86 4.39 0.19
N ILE A 11 -16.55 4.26 0.34
CA ILE A 11 -15.73 3.44 -0.55
C ILE A 11 -15.87 1.98 -0.09
N PRO A 12 -16.04 1.02 -1.02
CA PRO A 12 -16.24 -0.39 -0.68
C PRO A 12 -14.91 -1.07 -0.27
N ILE A 13 -14.41 -0.73 0.91
CA ILE A 13 -13.24 -1.38 1.53
C ILE A 13 -13.73 -2.42 2.55
N TYR A 14 -13.30 -3.67 2.34
CA TYR A 14 -13.64 -4.80 3.19
C TYR A 14 -12.38 -5.55 3.60
N TYR A 15 -12.29 -5.84 4.89
CA TYR A 15 -11.26 -6.68 5.50
C TYR A 15 -11.91 -7.93 6.11
N HIS A 16 -11.28 -9.08 5.93
CA HIS A 16 -11.67 -10.26 6.72
C HIS A 16 -11.10 -10.17 8.14
N SER A 17 -11.55 -11.06 9.04
CA SER A 17 -11.20 -11.03 10.47
C SER A 17 -9.70 -10.94 10.74
N GLY A 18 -8.89 -11.83 10.16
CA GLY A 18 -7.43 -11.81 10.31
C GLY A 18 -6.76 -10.51 9.83
N GLN A 19 -7.23 -9.91 8.73
CA GLN A 19 -6.72 -8.61 8.28
C GLN A 19 -7.04 -7.51 9.26
N LYS A 20 -8.27 -7.50 9.80
CA LYS A 20 -8.66 -6.53 10.83
C LYS A 20 -7.75 -6.63 12.04
N GLN A 21 -7.55 -7.86 12.52
CA GLN A 21 -6.68 -8.11 13.66
C GLN A 21 -5.27 -7.58 13.43
N MET A 22 -4.67 -7.90 12.30
CA MET A 22 -3.34 -7.42 11.94
C MET A 22 -3.26 -5.89 11.89
N PHE A 23 -4.18 -5.23 11.18
CA PHE A 23 -4.08 -3.80 10.94
C PHE A 23 -4.48 -2.97 12.15
N PHE A 24 -5.47 -3.40 12.94
CA PHE A 24 -6.14 -2.55 13.92
C PHE A 24 -5.99 -3.00 15.38
N ASP A 25 -5.73 -4.28 15.67
CA ASP A 25 -5.70 -4.77 17.07
C ASP A 25 -4.35 -4.55 17.77
N SER A 26 -3.40 -3.92 17.11
CA SER A 26 -2.08 -3.58 17.68
C SER A 26 -1.67 -2.15 17.32
N PRO A 27 -1.22 -1.34 18.28
CA PRO A 27 -0.69 0.00 18.03
C PRO A 27 0.79 0.01 17.61
N ALA A 28 1.44 -1.16 17.50
CA ALA A 28 2.86 -1.23 17.14
C ALA A 28 3.15 -0.55 15.80
N LYS A 29 4.20 0.28 15.75
CA LYS A 29 4.64 0.99 14.54
C LYS A 29 5.11 0.03 13.46
N GLY A 30 5.93 -0.95 13.83
CA GLY A 30 6.39 -2.02 12.96
C GLY A 30 5.59 -3.30 13.21
N LYS A 31 5.07 -3.91 12.14
CA LYS A 31 4.30 -5.15 12.20
C LYS A 31 4.88 -6.15 11.20
N VAL A 32 5.38 -7.27 11.70
CA VAL A 32 5.86 -8.39 10.88
C VAL A 32 4.89 -9.54 11.08
N VAL A 33 4.29 -10.03 10.00
CA VAL A 33 3.25 -11.06 10.05
C VAL A 33 3.61 -12.24 9.17
N ALA A 34 3.87 -13.38 9.79
CA ALA A 34 4.01 -14.65 9.10
C ALA A 34 2.63 -15.12 8.64
N LYS A 35 2.48 -15.41 7.34
CA LYS A 35 1.20 -15.80 6.75
C LYS A 35 1.36 -16.75 5.57
N GLY A 36 0.38 -17.65 5.42
CA GLY A 36 0.29 -18.58 4.29
C GLY A 36 -0.11 -17.92 2.96
N ARG A 37 -0.23 -18.73 1.91
CA ARG A 37 -0.78 -18.29 0.61
C ARG A 37 -2.30 -18.05 0.71
N ARG A 38 -2.85 -17.30 -0.24
CA ARG A 38 -4.31 -17.05 -0.40
C ARG A 38 -5.00 -16.30 0.76
N TRP A 39 -4.25 -15.74 1.69
CA TRP A 39 -4.77 -14.92 2.79
C TRP A 39 -5.24 -13.51 2.36
N GLY A 40 -5.08 -13.15 1.08
CA GLY A 40 -5.54 -11.86 0.56
C GLY A 40 -4.78 -10.64 1.08
N LEU A 41 -3.60 -10.81 1.66
CA LEU A 41 -2.80 -9.72 2.26
C LEU A 41 -2.51 -8.59 1.28
N THR A 42 -2.18 -8.91 0.03
CA THR A 42 -1.95 -7.92 -1.03
C THR A 42 -3.17 -7.00 -1.19
N LYS A 43 -4.39 -7.55 -1.23
CA LYS A 43 -5.60 -6.72 -1.26
C LYS A 43 -5.75 -5.89 0.03
N GLY A 44 -5.42 -6.48 1.18
CA GLY A 44 -5.41 -5.78 2.46
C GLY A 44 -4.48 -4.57 2.48
N TYR A 45 -3.25 -4.72 1.96
CA TYR A 45 -2.29 -3.62 1.81
C TYR A 45 -2.81 -2.55 0.85
N ALA A 46 -3.44 -2.93 -0.27
CA ALA A 46 -4.08 -1.96 -1.18
C ALA A 46 -5.13 -1.13 -0.50
N ASN A 47 -6.07 -1.78 0.17
CA ASN A 47 -7.09 -1.08 0.92
C ASN A 47 -6.46 -0.16 1.98
N ARG A 48 -5.49 -0.65 2.75
CA ARG A 48 -4.91 0.12 3.85
C ARG A 48 -4.10 1.33 3.36
N SER A 49 -3.37 1.17 2.25
CA SER A 49 -2.66 2.27 1.61
C SER A 49 -3.62 3.33 1.08
N ILE A 50 -4.75 2.93 0.49
CA ILE A 50 -5.79 3.88 0.05
C ILE A 50 -6.35 4.65 1.24
N GLU A 51 -6.71 3.96 2.34
CA GLU A 51 -7.17 4.61 3.57
C GLU A 51 -6.15 5.62 4.11
N TYR A 52 -4.87 5.23 4.20
CA TYR A 52 -3.82 6.14 4.65
C TYR A 52 -3.66 7.39 3.78
N LEU A 53 -3.72 7.25 2.47
CA LEU A 53 -3.67 8.43 1.58
C LEU A 53 -4.91 9.31 1.75
N MET A 54 -6.09 8.72 1.97
CA MET A 54 -7.32 9.48 2.23
C MET A 54 -7.27 10.24 3.54
N ASP A 55 -6.63 9.66 4.56
CA ASP A 55 -6.39 10.27 5.87
C ASP A 55 -5.22 11.28 5.85
N GLY A 56 -4.59 11.51 4.70
CA GLY A 56 -3.48 12.45 4.55
C GLY A 56 -2.11 11.95 5.02
N ILE A 57 -2.00 10.64 5.31
CA ILE A 57 -0.75 10.01 5.71
C ILE A 57 0.05 9.69 4.44
N SER A 58 0.98 10.58 4.09
CA SER A 58 1.85 10.46 2.90
C SER A 58 3.18 11.20 3.07
N PRO A 59 4.25 10.86 2.32
CA PRO A 59 4.30 9.85 1.26
C PRO A 59 4.28 8.42 1.81
N GLY A 60 3.65 7.50 1.08
CA GLY A 60 3.66 6.08 1.37
C GLY A 60 4.56 5.30 0.42
N LEU A 61 5.07 4.17 0.87
CA LEU A 61 5.81 3.22 0.04
C LEU A 61 5.14 1.85 0.06
N TRP A 62 4.96 1.26 -1.11
CA TRP A 62 4.70 -0.16 -1.25
C TRP A 62 5.85 -0.81 -2.00
N VAL A 63 6.46 -1.84 -1.43
CA VAL A 63 7.48 -2.66 -2.10
C VAL A 63 6.92 -4.06 -2.39
N ASP A 64 7.04 -4.47 -3.66
CA ASP A 64 6.80 -5.85 -4.08
C ASP A 64 8.11 -6.53 -4.51
N THR A 65 8.08 -7.84 -4.69
CA THR A 65 9.25 -8.59 -5.16
C THR A 65 9.57 -8.32 -6.63
N VAL A 66 8.56 -8.14 -7.50
CA VAL A 66 8.77 -8.07 -8.95
C VAL A 66 8.02 -6.89 -9.58
N ASN A 67 8.71 -6.10 -10.40
CA ASN A 67 8.14 -4.88 -11.00
C ASN A 67 6.95 -5.17 -11.93
N SER A 68 7.01 -6.27 -12.70
CA SER A 68 5.96 -6.65 -13.66
C SER A 68 4.59 -6.95 -13.00
N ASN A 69 4.55 -7.18 -11.69
CA ASN A 69 3.30 -7.38 -10.95
C ASN A 69 2.61 -6.08 -10.56
N ILE A 70 3.33 -4.95 -10.51
CA ILE A 70 2.83 -3.70 -9.96
C ILE A 70 1.56 -3.22 -10.68
N ASP A 71 1.58 -3.20 -12.02
CA ASP A 71 0.42 -2.77 -12.80
C ASP A 71 -0.77 -3.71 -12.59
N ARG A 72 -0.51 -5.02 -12.47
CA ARG A 72 -1.56 -6.01 -12.16
C ARG A 72 -2.19 -5.76 -10.80
N TYR A 73 -1.42 -5.32 -9.80
CA TYR A 73 -1.97 -4.97 -8.49
C TYR A 73 -2.81 -3.70 -8.51
N ILE A 74 -2.35 -2.67 -9.22
CA ILE A 74 -3.14 -1.45 -9.44
C ILE A 74 -4.49 -1.79 -10.07
N GLU A 75 -4.48 -2.55 -11.16
CA GLU A 75 -5.70 -2.92 -11.87
C GLU A 75 -6.64 -3.79 -11.01
N ARG A 76 -6.11 -4.77 -10.30
CA ARG A 76 -6.92 -5.77 -9.59
C ARG A 76 -7.41 -5.32 -8.22
N TYR A 77 -6.65 -4.47 -7.54
CA TYR A 77 -6.92 -4.12 -6.14
C TYR A 77 -7.17 -2.64 -5.91
N PHE A 78 -6.52 -1.75 -6.65
CA PHE A 78 -6.72 -0.31 -6.48
C PHE A 78 -7.88 0.22 -7.33
N TYR A 79 -7.91 -0.01 -8.64
CA TYR A 79 -8.97 0.52 -9.51
C TYR A 79 -10.41 0.19 -9.08
N PRO A 80 -10.71 -1.03 -8.57
CA PRO A 80 -12.05 -1.33 -8.08
C PRO A 80 -12.51 -0.43 -6.93
N VAL A 81 -11.56 0.14 -6.17
CA VAL A 81 -11.78 1.04 -5.04
C VAL A 81 -11.75 2.49 -5.53
N LEU A 82 -10.72 2.87 -6.30
CA LEU A 82 -10.50 4.22 -6.81
C LEU A 82 -11.62 4.71 -7.72
N LYS A 83 -12.30 3.84 -8.48
CA LYS A 83 -13.45 4.23 -9.31
C LYS A 83 -14.64 4.81 -8.53
N HIS A 84 -14.66 4.63 -7.21
CA HIS A 84 -15.68 5.22 -6.33
C HIS A 84 -15.32 6.63 -5.86
N LEU A 85 -14.07 7.05 -6.06
CA LEU A 85 -13.61 8.42 -5.81
C LEU A 85 -13.91 9.33 -7.01
N PRO A 86 -14.06 10.65 -6.81
CA PRO A 86 -14.15 11.59 -7.91
C PRO A 86 -12.93 11.46 -8.84
N GLN A 87 -13.15 11.44 -10.15
CA GLN A 87 -12.10 11.15 -11.15
C GLN A 87 -10.94 12.14 -11.13
N ASN A 88 -11.19 13.39 -10.73
CA ASN A 88 -10.17 14.43 -10.58
C ASN A 88 -9.43 14.39 -9.23
N ARG A 89 -9.73 13.41 -8.37
CA ARG A 89 -9.17 13.29 -7.02
C ARG A 89 -8.23 12.11 -6.87
N TRP A 90 -7.96 11.37 -7.95
CA TRP A 90 -6.91 10.37 -7.96
C TRP A 90 -6.25 10.28 -9.34
N LYS A 91 -4.99 9.83 -9.36
CA LYS A 91 -4.24 9.64 -10.60
C LYS A 91 -3.21 8.53 -10.44
N TRP A 92 -3.21 7.59 -11.38
CA TRP A 92 -2.12 6.62 -11.52
C TRP A 92 -1.14 7.10 -12.60
N ARG A 93 0.14 7.23 -12.26
CA ARG A 93 1.23 7.57 -13.18
C ARG A 93 2.05 6.32 -13.47
N GLN A 94 1.60 5.52 -14.44
CA GLN A 94 2.15 4.19 -14.72
C GLN A 94 3.67 4.16 -14.92
N GLN A 95 4.25 5.11 -15.67
CA GLN A 95 5.70 5.16 -15.90
C GLN A 95 6.49 5.41 -14.61
N ARG A 96 5.97 6.26 -13.72
CA ARG A 96 6.59 6.58 -12.42
C ARG A 96 6.23 5.58 -11.32
N LYS A 97 5.29 4.68 -11.59
CA LYS A 97 4.67 3.78 -10.61
C LYS A 97 4.22 4.53 -9.34
N GLU A 98 3.58 5.68 -9.54
CA GLU A 98 3.12 6.59 -8.47
C GLU A 98 1.59 6.69 -8.52
N LEU A 99 0.95 6.42 -7.39
CA LEU A 99 -0.48 6.65 -7.17
C LEU A 99 -0.66 7.93 -6.34
N GLU A 100 -1.50 8.82 -6.81
CA GLU A 100 -1.89 10.03 -6.12
C GLU A 100 -3.38 9.95 -5.76
N ILE A 101 -3.74 10.24 -4.51
CA ILE A 101 -5.13 10.36 -4.04
C ILE A 101 -5.23 11.63 -3.21
N PHE A 102 -6.13 12.55 -3.56
CA PHE A 102 -6.32 13.84 -2.87
C PHE A 102 -5.04 14.68 -2.72
N GLY A 103 -4.04 14.49 -3.59
CA GLY A 103 -2.73 15.14 -3.52
C GLY A 103 -1.69 14.39 -2.68
N HIS A 104 -2.10 13.31 -2.00
CA HIS A 104 -1.24 12.42 -1.22
C HIS A 104 -0.70 11.30 -2.09
N LYS A 105 0.60 10.98 -1.92
CA LYS A 105 1.34 10.08 -2.81
C LYS A 105 1.66 8.74 -2.19
N LEU A 106 1.53 7.69 -3.00
CA LEU A 106 2.05 6.34 -2.75
C LEU A 106 2.98 5.96 -3.90
N ASP A 107 4.23 5.69 -3.57
CA ASP A 107 5.19 5.09 -4.47
C ASP A 107 5.08 3.58 -4.41
N ILE A 108 4.92 2.94 -5.57
CA ILE A 108 4.91 1.48 -5.69
C ILE A 108 6.19 1.08 -6.41
N ARG A 109 7.03 0.29 -5.74
CA ARG A 109 8.39 -0.06 -6.17
C ARG A 109 8.62 -1.57 -6.10
N SER A 110 9.65 -2.02 -6.79
CA SER A 110 10.12 -3.40 -6.74
C SER A 110 11.43 -3.47 -5.95
N ALA A 111 11.58 -4.53 -5.17
CA ALA A 111 12.83 -4.91 -4.54
C ALA A 111 13.95 -5.25 -5.54
N ASP A 112 13.65 -5.37 -6.84
CA ASP A 112 14.65 -5.53 -7.91
C ASP A 112 15.44 -4.26 -8.23
N ARG A 113 14.91 -3.10 -7.85
CA ARG A 113 15.54 -1.78 -8.06
C ARG A 113 15.52 -0.97 -6.76
N PRO A 114 16.28 -1.41 -5.74
CA PRO A 114 16.28 -0.81 -4.40
C PRO A 114 16.66 0.69 -4.41
N GLU A 115 17.53 1.11 -5.33
CA GLU A 115 18.00 2.48 -5.49
C GLU A 115 16.86 3.49 -5.78
N LEU A 116 15.72 3.02 -6.27
CA LEU A 116 14.56 3.87 -6.60
C LEU A 116 13.61 4.09 -5.41
N ILE A 117 13.99 3.59 -4.23
CA ILE A 117 13.17 3.59 -3.02
C ILE A 117 13.68 4.63 -2.02
N GLU A 118 14.97 4.93 -2.01
CA GLU A 118 15.64 5.76 -0.98
C GLU A 118 15.31 7.26 -1.07
N GLY A 119 15.36 7.97 0.07
CA GLY A 119 15.39 9.44 0.10
C GLY A 119 14.05 10.19 0.12
N PHE A 120 12.92 9.51 0.36
CA PHE A 120 11.58 10.11 0.28
C PHE A 120 10.83 10.28 1.62
N ALA A 121 11.46 9.97 2.76
CA ALA A 121 10.90 10.16 4.11
C ALA A 121 9.45 9.61 4.26
N TYR A 122 9.24 8.35 3.88
CA TYR A 122 7.92 7.73 3.90
C TYR A 122 7.30 7.68 5.31
N LYS A 123 6.02 8.05 5.40
CA LYS A 123 5.24 7.98 6.64
C LYS A 123 4.71 6.58 6.93
N PHE A 124 4.61 5.73 5.92
CA PHE A 124 4.29 4.32 6.07
C PHE A 124 4.93 3.49 4.95
N ILE A 125 5.28 2.24 5.27
CA ILE A 125 5.87 1.29 4.33
C ILE A 125 5.09 -0.03 4.41
N MET A 126 4.70 -0.56 3.25
CA MET A 126 4.07 -1.87 3.09
C MET A 126 5.00 -2.78 2.29
N LEU A 127 5.49 -3.86 2.89
CA LEU A 127 6.35 -4.84 2.24
C LEU A 127 5.57 -6.11 1.93
N ASN A 128 5.30 -6.37 0.66
CA ASN A 128 4.74 -7.65 0.25
C ASN A 128 5.84 -8.71 0.19
N GLU A 129 5.56 -9.93 0.65
CA GLU A 129 6.56 -11.02 0.68
C GLU A 129 7.89 -10.62 1.37
N ALA A 130 7.80 -9.92 2.51
CA ALA A 130 8.94 -9.36 3.24
C ALA A 130 10.09 -10.36 3.47
N GLY A 131 9.80 -11.65 3.70
CA GLY A 131 10.83 -12.68 3.87
C GLY A 131 11.67 -12.98 2.62
N ILE A 132 11.23 -12.56 1.43
CA ILE A 132 12.02 -12.59 0.19
C ILE A 132 12.71 -11.24 -0.01
N ILE A 133 11.97 -10.14 0.15
CA ILE A 133 12.50 -8.77 -0.01
C ILE A 133 13.69 -8.53 0.93
N LEU A 134 13.53 -8.84 2.22
CA LEU A 134 14.52 -8.57 3.25
C LEU A 134 15.68 -9.58 3.28
N ARG A 135 15.68 -10.61 2.44
CA ARG A 135 16.91 -11.41 2.20
C ARG A 135 17.99 -10.60 1.52
N LYS A 136 17.62 -9.52 0.82
CA LYS A 136 18.58 -8.55 0.30
C LYS A 136 18.92 -7.59 1.43
N GLU A 137 19.99 -7.88 2.17
CA GLU A 137 20.43 -7.07 3.34
C GLU A 137 20.54 -5.58 3.03
N TYR A 138 20.93 -5.22 1.80
CA TYR A 138 20.97 -3.84 1.33
C TYR A 138 19.66 -3.07 1.58
N LEU A 139 18.51 -3.69 1.28
CA LEU A 139 17.20 -3.07 1.46
C LEU A 139 16.89 -2.81 2.94
N TRP A 140 17.33 -3.72 3.82
CA TRP A 140 17.13 -3.56 5.25
C TRP A 140 18.02 -2.46 5.83
N HIS A 141 19.27 -2.35 5.38
CA HIS A 141 20.23 -1.43 6.00
C HIS A 141 20.21 -0.02 5.42
N ASN A 142 19.83 0.14 4.15
CA ASN A 142 20.00 1.42 3.44
C ASN A 142 18.68 2.02 2.96
N THR A 143 17.60 1.25 2.93
CA THR A 143 16.36 1.65 2.25
C THR A 143 15.13 1.69 3.15
N ILE A 144 14.97 0.73 4.06
CA ILE A 144 13.77 0.52 4.89
C ILE A 144 14.02 0.91 6.35
#